data_AF-A0A2A9MIR1-F1
#
_entry.id   AF-A0A2A9MIR1-F1
#
_cell.length_a   1.000
_cell.length_b   1.000
_cell.length_c   1.000
_cell.angle_alpha   90.00
_cell.angle_beta   90.00
_cell.angle_gamma   90.00
#
_symmetry.space_group_name_H-M   'P 1'
#
loop_
_entity.id
_entity.type
_entity.pdbx_description
1 polymer ?
#
loop_
_entity_poly.entity_id
_entity_poly.type
_entity_poly.pdbx_seq_one_letter_code
_entity_poly.pdbx_strand_id
1 'polypeptide(L)'
;MSRLLAQARIDRQRATEVRVHALHEHLKAIARVDINAQSNRRVEALRRERQHREEQAEIEMDAMITQHEQDEYRKKRLAELEELIATELQRQQAETIRAETRRRRICDESEELRELKEKLQMAKVNKERAAQLIEQQMRLVEEDEIQTAIDAQVEAARLHVLEEEKRLYVEQLEQARAAKDMQRQQMYERKEARKREAIAEYNNDRAQVEDIVRQVLAQENEDLRMQAGKREEERKQIQESLRQKALWHQQQKEASALEDAKIQEYADLKAARDRQLDQEREEREEEKRRVLKELSRQKLEREAKEKEYQQLLDDLHLDEKEELERRKEAAERQKKQDDKEAMLRAFDAQMAEKERRRREAQAQEQQYRQDLLAHLAEQNRLEQMNEQKRRMKLQEHMRQVEKLIEERREMFEAERAEEREARQRLVAEEEEKQAVVEQERQRLLREHAELMAFLPKGTLKKPSELNLIHEAAEEHRRLRHM
;
A
#
# COMPACT_ATOMS: atom_id res chain seq x y z
N MET A 1 101.14 -78.83 -102.91
CA MET A 1 100.36 -79.49 -101.83
C MET A 1 99.91 -78.56 -100.69
N SER A 2 100.58 -77.42 -100.41
CA SER A 2 100.21 -76.51 -99.31
C SER A 2 98.82 -75.82 -99.48
N ARG A 3 98.41 -75.46 -100.71
CA ARG A 3 97.13 -74.77 -100.97
C ARG A 3 95.88 -75.60 -100.66
N LEU A 4 95.89 -76.92 -100.92
CA LEU A 4 94.72 -77.78 -100.71
C LEU A 4 94.41 -77.99 -99.21
N LEU A 5 95.45 -78.14 -98.38
CA LEU A 5 95.28 -78.26 -96.92
C LEU A 5 94.83 -76.95 -96.28
N ALA A 6 95.33 -75.81 -96.78
CA ALA A 6 94.85 -74.49 -96.35
C ALA A 6 93.37 -74.29 -96.73
N GLN A 7 92.97 -74.68 -97.96
CA GLN A 7 91.59 -74.60 -98.42
C GLN A 7 90.65 -75.48 -97.57
N ALA A 8 91.02 -76.74 -97.30
CA ALA A 8 90.23 -77.63 -96.45
C ALA A 8 90.11 -77.13 -95.00
N ARG A 9 91.13 -76.43 -94.48
CA ARG A 9 91.06 -75.78 -93.16
C ARG A 9 90.11 -74.58 -93.16
N ILE A 10 90.17 -73.75 -94.19
CA ILE A 10 89.27 -72.61 -94.39
C ILE A 10 87.81 -73.10 -94.54
N ASP A 11 87.58 -74.16 -95.30
CA ASP A 11 86.23 -74.71 -95.50
C ASP A 11 85.68 -75.34 -94.21
N ARG A 12 86.53 -76.00 -93.41
CA ARG A 12 86.16 -76.45 -92.05
C ARG A 12 85.85 -75.27 -91.14
N GLN A 13 86.65 -74.20 -91.16
CA GLN A 13 86.41 -73.00 -90.38
C GLN A 13 85.08 -72.34 -90.78
N ARG A 14 84.81 -72.20 -92.08
CA ARG A 14 83.52 -71.71 -92.59
C ARG A 14 82.36 -72.60 -92.18
N ALA A 15 82.50 -73.92 -92.27
CA ALA A 15 81.46 -74.85 -91.82
C ALA A 15 81.21 -74.75 -90.31
N THR A 16 82.26 -74.54 -89.50
CA THR A 16 82.11 -74.28 -88.06
C THR A 16 81.49 -72.92 -87.78
N GLU A 17 81.86 -71.87 -88.52
CA GLU A 17 81.29 -70.52 -88.40
C GLU A 17 79.79 -70.52 -88.74
N VAL A 18 79.38 -71.22 -89.80
CA VAL A 18 77.96 -71.37 -90.15
C VAL A 18 77.19 -72.10 -89.04
N ARG A 19 77.76 -73.16 -88.45
CA ARG A 19 77.13 -73.86 -87.32
C ARG A 19 77.05 -72.98 -86.07
N VAL A 20 78.11 -72.25 -85.76
CA VAL A 20 78.15 -71.30 -84.63
C VAL A 20 77.14 -70.17 -84.85
N HIS A 21 77.05 -69.63 -86.07
CA HIS A 21 76.06 -68.61 -86.43
C HIS A 21 74.63 -69.15 -86.30
N ALA A 22 74.35 -70.36 -86.79
CA ALA A 22 73.03 -70.98 -86.63
C ALA A 22 72.67 -71.20 -85.15
N LEU A 23 73.61 -71.69 -84.33
CA LEU A 23 73.42 -71.80 -82.88
C LEU A 23 73.21 -70.43 -82.22
N HIS A 24 73.92 -69.40 -82.67
CA HIS A 24 73.80 -68.05 -82.13
C HIS A 24 72.44 -67.42 -82.49
N GLU A 25 71.92 -67.65 -83.70
CA GLU A 25 70.57 -67.25 -84.09
C GLU A 25 69.49 -68.02 -83.32
N HIS A 26 69.68 -69.33 -83.08
CA HIS A 26 68.78 -70.10 -82.21
C HIS A 26 68.81 -69.59 -80.76
N LEU A 27 69.99 -69.28 -80.21
CA LEU A 27 70.11 -68.70 -78.86
C LEU A 27 69.49 -67.30 -78.78
N LYS A 28 69.64 -66.47 -79.82
CA LYS A 28 68.93 -65.19 -79.92
C LYS A 28 67.41 -65.37 -79.98
N ALA A 29 66.93 -66.37 -80.72
CA ALA A 29 65.51 -66.68 -80.79
C ALA A 29 64.97 -67.13 -79.43
N ILE A 30 65.69 -68.02 -78.72
CA ILE A 30 65.35 -68.44 -77.35
C ILE A 30 65.36 -67.24 -76.41
N ALA A 31 66.39 -66.41 -76.43
CA ALA A 31 66.47 -65.20 -75.60
C ALA A 31 65.32 -64.21 -75.87
N ARG A 32 64.88 -64.06 -77.13
CA ARG A 32 63.70 -63.25 -77.47
C ARG A 32 62.41 -63.85 -76.90
N VAL A 33 62.25 -65.16 -76.98
CA VAL A 33 61.09 -65.86 -76.39
C VAL A 33 61.10 -65.70 -74.87
N ASP A 34 62.26 -65.80 -74.21
CA ASP A 34 62.40 -65.62 -72.76
C ASP A 34 62.09 -64.19 -72.33
N ILE A 35 62.58 -63.18 -73.05
CA ILE A 35 62.26 -61.76 -72.82
C ILE A 35 60.76 -61.52 -72.99
N ASN A 36 60.15 -62.08 -74.04
CA ASN A 36 58.71 -61.98 -74.27
C ASN A 36 57.93 -62.70 -73.17
N ALA A 37 58.39 -63.87 -72.69
CA ALA A 37 57.77 -64.60 -71.60
C ALA A 37 57.86 -63.83 -70.27
N GLN A 38 59.00 -63.20 -69.97
CA GLN A 38 59.15 -62.33 -68.80
C GLN A 38 58.29 -61.06 -68.89
N SER A 39 58.24 -60.44 -70.07
CA SER A 39 57.37 -59.30 -70.34
C SER A 39 55.90 -59.67 -70.20
N ASN A 40 55.48 -60.81 -70.75
CA ASN A 40 54.13 -61.33 -70.61
C ASN A 40 53.77 -61.63 -69.15
N ARG A 41 54.68 -62.27 -68.38
CA ARG A 41 54.48 -62.49 -66.94
C ARG A 41 54.33 -61.17 -66.18
N ARG A 42 55.10 -60.14 -66.53
CA ARG A 42 54.99 -58.80 -65.93
C ARG A 42 53.67 -58.12 -66.31
N VAL A 43 53.25 -58.21 -67.57
CA VAL A 43 51.96 -57.67 -68.02
C VAL A 43 50.80 -58.41 -67.36
N GLU A 44 50.88 -59.73 -67.23
CA GLU A 44 49.89 -60.52 -66.48
C GLU A 44 49.86 -60.15 -64.99
N ALA A 45 51.02 -59.94 -64.36
CA ALA A 45 51.08 -59.47 -62.97
C ALA A 45 50.45 -58.08 -62.80
N LEU A 46 50.74 -57.13 -63.71
CA LEU A 46 50.13 -55.80 -63.71
C LEU A 46 48.62 -55.85 -63.99
N ARG A 47 48.15 -56.79 -64.82
CA ARG A 47 46.71 -57.02 -65.05
C ARG A 47 46.03 -57.52 -63.78
N ARG A 48 46.62 -58.49 -63.09
CA ARG A 48 46.11 -59.00 -61.80
C ARG A 48 46.11 -57.92 -60.72
N GLU A 49 47.16 -57.11 -60.63
CA GLU A 49 47.23 -55.99 -59.69
C GLU A 49 46.17 -54.93 -60.00
N ARG A 50 45.94 -54.61 -61.28
CA ARG A 50 44.85 -53.71 -61.68
C ARG A 50 43.48 -54.28 -61.32
N GLN A 51 43.24 -55.55 -61.62
CA GLN A 51 41.98 -56.22 -61.26
C GLN A 51 41.76 -56.20 -59.75
N HIS A 52 42.78 -56.54 -58.94
CA HIS A 52 42.67 -56.45 -57.49
C HIS A 52 42.44 -55.03 -56.98
N ARG A 53 43.03 -54.01 -57.61
CA ARG A 53 42.75 -52.61 -57.27
C ARG A 53 41.33 -52.19 -57.64
N GLU A 54 40.83 -52.64 -58.78
CA GLU A 54 39.44 -52.41 -59.21
C GLU A 54 38.47 -53.10 -58.24
N GLU A 55 38.71 -54.37 -57.90
CA GLU A 55 37.95 -55.12 -56.89
C GLU A 55 37.98 -54.44 -55.51
N GLN A 56 39.15 -53.95 -55.06
CA GLN A 56 39.27 -53.23 -53.80
C GLN A 56 38.51 -51.90 -53.82
N ALA A 57 38.60 -51.15 -54.92
CA ALA A 57 37.87 -49.89 -55.08
C ALA A 57 36.36 -50.11 -55.10
N GLU A 58 35.88 -51.19 -55.73
CA GLU A 58 34.47 -51.59 -55.70
C GLU A 58 34.02 -51.94 -54.28
N ILE A 59 34.81 -52.74 -53.53
CA ILE A 59 34.50 -53.08 -52.13
C ILE A 59 34.48 -51.83 -51.24
N GLU A 60 35.45 -50.92 -51.40
CA GLU A 60 35.49 -49.67 -50.64
C GLU A 60 34.31 -48.76 -50.98
N MET A 61 33.93 -48.67 -52.25
CA MET A 61 32.76 -47.91 -52.70
C MET A 61 31.47 -48.50 -52.12
N ASP A 62 31.29 -49.82 -52.17
CA ASP A 62 30.14 -50.51 -51.59
C ASP A 62 30.10 -50.34 -50.06
N ALA A 63 31.26 -50.38 -49.39
CA ALA A 63 31.36 -50.08 -47.97
C ALA A 63 30.95 -48.64 -47.66
N MET A 64 31.35 -47.65 -48.48
CA MET A 64 30.93 -46.26 -48.30
C MET A 64 29.43 -46.08 -48.51
N ILE A 65 28.85 -46.71 -49.54
CA ILE A 65 27.41 -46.65 -49.82
C ILE A 65 26.62 -47.25 -48.66
N THR A 66 27.01 -48.45 -48.20
CA THR A 66 26.33 -49.12 -47.08
C THR A 66 26.47 -48.35 -45.76
N GLN A 67 27.63 -47.74 -45.48
CA GLN A 67 27.78 -46.86 -44.30
C GLN A 67 26.90 -45.61 -44.42
N HIS A 68 26.85 -44.99 -45.59
CA HIS A 68 26.00 -43.82 -45.83
C HIS A 68 24.51 -44.16 -45.65
N GLU A 69 24.04 -45.29 -46.20
CA GLU A 69 22.69 -45.78 -46.02
C GLU A 69 22.36 -46.08 -44.54
N GLN A 70 23.30 -46.70 -43.81
CA GLN A 70 23.16 -46.94 -42.38
C GLN A 70 23.09 -45.66 -41.56
N ASP A 71 23.93 -44.66 -41.88
CA ASP A 71 23.93 -43.37 -41.19
C ASP A 71 22.69 -42.56 -41.50
N GLU A 72 22.20 -42.56 -42.75
CA GLU A 72 20.92 -41.94 -43.10
C GLU A 72 19.75 -42.63 -42.39
N TYR A 73 19.76 -43.96 -42.29
CA TYR A 73 18.76 -44.69 -41.51
C TYR A 73 18.82 -44.34 -40.01
N ARG A 74 20.02 -44.29 -39.42
CA ARG A 74 20.23 -43.88 -38.02
C ARG A 74 19.75 -42.45 -37.78
N LYS A 75 20.09 -41.50 -38.66
CA LYS A 75 19.64 -40.10 -38.56
C LYS A 75 18.12 -39.98 -38.64
N LYS A 76 17.49 -40.67 -39.60
CA LYS A 76 16.02 -40.71 -39.70
C LYS A 76 15.40 -41.26 -38.41
N ARG A 77 15.96 -42.36 -37.89
CA ARG A 77 15.47 -42.97 -36.65
C ARG A 77 15.65 -42.05 -35.43
N LEU A 78 16.76 -41.33 -35.35
CA LEU A 78 17.00 -40.34 -34.30
C LEU A 78 16.02 -39.17 -34.43
N ALA A 79 15.79 -38.65 -35.63
CA ALA A 79 14.82 -37.58 -35.87
C ALA A 79 13.40 -38.00 -35.47
N GLU A 80 12.97 -39.21 -35.82
CA GLU A 80 11.67 -39.76 -35.38
C GLU A 80 11.55 -39.82 -33.85
N LEU A 81 12.61 -40.28 -33.16
CA LEU A 81 12.62 -40.35 -31.70
C LEU A 81 12.64 -38.96 -31.06
N GLU A 82 13.40 -38.01 -31.62
CA GLU A 82 13.44 -36.63 -31.18
C GLU A 82 12.07 -35.94 -31.35
N GLU A 83 11.37 -36.18 -32.46
CA GLU A 83 10.02 -35.68 -32.68
C GLU A 83 9.02 -36.28 -31.66
N LEU A 84 9.10 -37.59 -31.40
CA LEU A 84 8.27 -38.22 -30.37
C LEU A 84 8.54 -37.62 -28.98
N ILE A 85 9.82 -37.47 -28.60
CA ILE A 85 10.19 -36.86 -27.32
C ILE A 85 9.72 -35.40 -27.25
N ALA A 86 9.87 -34.64 -28.33
CA ALA A 86 9.43 -33.25 -28.39
C ALA A 86 7.92 -33.12 -28.25
N THR A 87 7.14 -33.99 -28.92
CA THR A 87 5.67 -33.99 -28.80
C THR A 87 5.21 -34.41 -27.41
N GLU A 88 5.85 -35.40 -26.79
CA GLU A 88 5.56 -35.80 -25.41
C GLU A 88 5.89 -34.69 -24.41
N LEU A 89 7.03 -34.02 -24.57
CA LEU A 89 7.43 -32.89 -23.74
C LEU A 89 6.46 -31.72 -23.89
N GLN A 90 6.05 -31.39 -25.12
CA GLN A 90 5.05 -30.37 -25.38
C GLN A 90 3.69 -30.74 -24.76
N ARG A 91 3.30 -32.02 -24.81
CA ARG A 91 2.07 -32.50 -24.16
C ARG A 91 2.15 -32.31 -22.64
N GLN A 92 3.25 -32.71 -22.01
CA GLN A 92 3.46 -32.51 -20.57
C GLN A 92 3.45 -31.02 -20.20
N GLN A 93 4.14 -30.16 -20.96
CA GLN A 93 4.13 -28.72 -20.74
C GLN A 93 2.72 -28.11 -20.93
N ALA A 94 1.97 -28.57 -21.93
CA ALA A 94 0.60 -28.12 -22.13
C ALA A 94 -0.31 -28.56 -20.97
N GLU A 95 -0.13 -29.78 -20.46
CA GLU A 95 -0.85 -30.30 -19.28
C GLU A 95 -0.51 -29.51 -18.02
N THR A 96 0.76 -29.18 -17.77
CA THR A 96 1.15 -28.35 -16.62
C THR A 96 0.59 -26.94 -16.72
N ILE A 97 0.70 -26.28 -17.89
CA ILE A 97 0.12 -24.94 -18.10
C ILE A 97 -1.40 -24.97 -17.92
N ARG A 98 -2.10 -25.99 -18.44
CA ARG A 98 -3.54 -26.15 -18.25
C ARG A 98 -3.89 -26.35 -16.77
N ALA A 99 -3.14 -27.19 -16.06
CA ALA A 99 -3.34 -27.43 -14.63
C ALA A 99 -3.10 -26.15 -13.81
N GLU A 100 -2.02 -25.41 -14.08
CA GLU A 100 -1.73 -24.13 -13.43
C GLU A 100 -2.79 -23.07 -13.75
N THR A 101 -3.22 -22.96 -15.00
CA THR A 101 -4.26 -22.01 -15.41
C THR A 101 -5.60 -22.36 -14.76
N ARG A 102 -5.95 -23.65 -14.71
CA ARG A 102 -7.14 -24.15 -13.98
C ARG A 102 -7.03 -23.79 -12.49
N ARG A 103 -5.89 -24.05 -11.87
CA ARG A 103 -5.62 -23.70 -10.46
C ARG A 103 -5.77 -22.19 -10.23
N ARG A 104 -5.11 -21.35 -11.02
CA ARG A 104 -5.23 -19.88 -10.94
C ARG A 104 -6.68 -19.43 -11.07
N ARG A 105 -7.41 -19.96 -12.05
CA ARG A 105 -8.83 -19.65 -12.26
C ARG A 105 -9.66 -20.00 -11.02
N ILE A 106 -9.49 -21.18 -10.44
CA ILE A 106 -10.16 -21.58 -9.18
C ILE A 106 -9.79 -20.62 -8.04
N CYS A 107 -8.50 -20.22 -7.94
CA CYS A 107 -8.03 -19.30 -6.92
C CYS A 107 -8.62 -17.89 -7.04
N ASP A 108 -8.83 -17.41 -8.27
CA ASP A 108 -9.34 -16.08 -8.56
C ASP A 108 -10.87 -16.02 -8.49
N GLU A 109 -11.56 -17.10 -8.85
CA GLU A 109 -13.02 -17.26 -8.73
C GLU A 109 -13.47 -17.52 -7.28
N SER A 110 -12.57 -17.99 -6.40
CA SER A 110 -12.90 -18.30 -5.00
C SER A 110 -13.01 -17.03 -4.14
N GLU A 111 -14.23 -16.75 -3.67
CA GLU A 111 -14.50 -15.66 -2.71
C GLU A 111 -13.75 -15.86 -1.39
N GLU A 112 -13.63 -17.10 -0.92
CA GLU A 112 -12.97 -17.40 0.36
C GLU A 112 -11.47 -17.04 0.35
N LEU A 113 -10.79 -17.27 -0.77
CA LEU A 113 -9.39 -16.91 -0.94
C LEU A 113 -9.22 -15.40 -1.10
N ARG A 114 -10.19 -14.73 -1.73
CA ARG A 114 -10.22 -13.27 -1.83
C ARG A 114 -10.35 -12.62 -0.45
N GLU A 115 -11.32 -13.05 0.34
CA GLU A 115 -11.50 -12.57 1.72
C GLU A 115 -10.26 -12.85 2.58
N LEU A 116 -9.64 -14.02 2.42
CA LEU A 116 -8.41 -14.34 3.14
C LEU A 116 -7.28 -13.40 2.72
N LYS A 117 -7.06 -13.18 1.42
CA LYS A 117 -6.05 -12.23 0.90
C LYS A 117 -6.27 -10.83 1.47
N GLU A 118 -7.51 -10.35 1.50
CA GLU A 118 -7.86 -9.05 2.09
C GLU A 118 -7.56 -9.00 3.59
N LYS A 119 -7.94 -10.04 4.36
CA LYS A 119 -7.61 -10.13 5.79
C LYS A 119 -6.10 -10.17 6.04
N LEU A 120 -5.33 -10.85 5.20
CA LEU A 120 -3.86 -10.89 5.27
C LEU A 120 -3.23 -9.54 4.88
N GLN A 121 -3.80 -8.84 3.90
CA GLN A 121 -3.39 -7.46 3.58
C GLN A 121 -3.68 -6.51 4.75
N MET A 122 -4.87 -6.61 5.36
CA MET A 122 -5.19 -5.86 6.59
C MET A 122 -4.20 -6.18 7.72
N ALA A 123 -3.78 -7.43 7.87
CA ALA A 123 -2.77 -7.81 8.85
C ALA A 123 -1.41 -7.14 8.58
N LYS A 124 -1.00 -7.01 7.31
CA LYS A 124 0.22 -6.25 6.94
C LYS A 124 0.10 -4.78 7.31
N VAL A 125 -1.02 -4.15 6.95
CA VAL A 125 -1.28 -2.74 7.29
C VAL A 125 -1.33 -2.54 8.81
N ASN A 126 -1.91 -3.47 9.56
CA ASN A 126 -1.93 -3.43 11.03
C ASN A 126 -0.51 -3.54 11.63
N LYS A 127 0.34 -4.40 11.06
CA LYS A 127 1.75 -4.49 11.46
C LYS A 127 2.49 -3.18 11.20
N GLU A 128 2.32 -2.58 10.02
CA GLU A 128 2.93 -1.29 9.67
C GLU A 128 2.41 -0.17 10.58
N ARG A 129 1.11 -0.13 10.84
CA ARG A 129 0.51 0.84 11.76
C ARG A 129 1.04 0.68 13.19
N ALA A 130 1.23 -0.55 13.66
CA ALA A 130 1.83 -0.79 14.96
C ALA A 130 3.28 -0.29 15.03
N ALA A 131 4.07 -0.51 13.97
CA ALA A 131 5.43 0.03 13.86
C ALA A 131 5.43 1.56 13.86
N GLN A 132 4.51 2.20 13.13
CA GLN A 132 4.35 3.65 13.11
C GLN A 132 3.98 4.23 14.48
N LEU A 133 3.10 3.57 15.23
CA LEU A 133 2.74 4.01 16.59
C LEU A 133 3.93 3.93 17.54
N ILE A 134 4.74 2.87 17.45
CA ILE A 134 5.97 2.75 18.23
C ILE A 134 6.95 3.86 17.83
N GLU A 135 7.15 4.09 16.53
CA GLU A 135 8.01 5.17 16.04
C GLU A 135 7.54 6.54 16.52
N GLN A 136 6.23 6.81 16.48
CA GLN A 136 5.65 8.05 16.99
C GLN A 136 5.87 8.19 18.50
N GLN A 137 5.71 7.12 19.28
CA GLN A 137 5.99 7.15 20.72
C GLN A 137 7.47 7.43 21.00
N MET A 138 8.39 6.83 20.23
CA MET A 138 9.82 7.11 20.36
C MET A 138 10.12 8.58 20.04
N ARG A 139 9.54 9.14 18.97
CA ARG A 139 9.69 10.55 18.62
C ARG A 139 9.17 11.49 19.70
N LEU A 140 8.02 11.18 20.30
CA LEU A 140 7.47 11.99 21.40
C LEU A 140 8.40 12.00 22.61
N VAL A 141 8.98 10.84 22.96
CA VAL A 141 9.97 10.77 24.05
C VAL A 141 11.22 11.58 23.71
N GLU A 142 11.72 11.50 22.47
CA GLU A 142 12.86 12.31 22.01
C GLU A 142 12.54 13.82 22.05
N GLU A 143 11.34 14.23 21.63
CA GLU A 143 10.88 15.62 21.70
C GLU A 143 10.78 16.12 23.15
N ASP A 144 10.25 15.30 24.06
CA ASP A 144 10.18 15.61 25.49
C ASP A 144 11.59 15.74 26.11
N GLU A 145 12.53 14.88 25.75
CA GLU A 145 13.93 14.96 26.17
C GLU A 145 14.60 16.26 25.67
N ILE A 146 14.34 16.65 24.43
CA ILE A 146 14.84 17.91 23.88
C ILE A 146 14.20 19.11 24.61
N GLN A 147 12.89 19.08 24.84
CA GLN A 147 12.17 20.17 25.50
C GLN A 147 12.64 20.34 26.96
N THR A 148 12.79 19.25 27.69
CA THR A 148 13.31 19.29 29.07
C THR A 148 14.75 19.81 29.12
N ALA A 149 15.59 19.50 28.13
CA ALA A 149 16.93 20.06 28.02
C ALA A 149 16.91 21.58 27.73
N ILE A 150 15.99 22.05 26.87
CA ILE A 150 15.80 23.49 26.60
C ILE A 150 15.30 24.21 27.86
N ASP A 151 14.30 23.67 28.54
CA ASP A 151 13.73 24.26 29.76
C ASP A 151 14.80 24.36 30.87
N ALA A 152 15.66 23.34 31.00
CA ALA A 152 16.79 23.37 31.92
C ALA A 152 17.81 24.48 31.58
N GLN A 153 18.09 24.72 30.28
CA GLN A 153 18.96 25.82 29.86
C GLN A 153 18.34 27.19 30.14
N VAL A 154 17.03 27.34 29.90
CA VAL A 154 16.30 28.60 30.15
C VAL A 154 16.28 28.90 31.65
N GLU A 155 15.99 27.93 32.51
CA GLU A 155 16.01 28.11 33.96
C GLU A 155 17.43 28.40 34.48
N ALA A 156 18.46 27.76 33.93
CA ALA A 156 19.85 28.09 34.26
C ALA A 156 20.20 29.54 33.89
N ALA A 157 19.79 30.00 32.70
CA ALA A 157 19.98 31.40 32.29
C ALA A 157 19.23 32.38 33.20
N ARG A 158 18.00 32.05 33.60
CA ARG A 158 17.20 32.85 34.53
C ARG A 158 17.86 32.95 35.90
N LEU A 159 18.37 31.84 36.44
CA LEU A 159 19.08 31.83 37.72
C LEU A 159 20.35 32.67 37.65
N HIS A 160 21.11 32.58 36.55
CA HIS A 160 22.30 33.40 36.34
C HIS A 160 21.98 34.91 36.36
N VAL A 161 20.89 35.34 35.70
CA VAL A 161 20.45 36.75 35.76
C VAL A 161 20.12 37.17 37.19
N LEU A 162 19.38 36.34 37.94
CA LEU A 162 19.03 36.64 39.33
C LEU A 162 20.26 36.71 40.25
N GLU A 163 21.26 35.86 40.02
CA GLU A 163 22.53 35.90 40.76
C GLU A 163 23.30 37.19 40.49
N GLU A 164 23.35 37.64 39.23
CA GLU A 164 23.98 38.91 38.84
C GLU A 164 23.23 40.13 39.44
N GLU A 165 21.89 40.13 39.43
CA GLU A 165 21.11 41.18 40.11
C GLU A 165 21.39 41.23 41.62
N LYS A 166 21.47 40.06 42.26
CA LYS A 166 21.83 39.98 43.69
C LYS A 166 23.24 40.50 43.96
N ARG A 167 24.20 40.18 43.09
CA ARG A 167 25.59 40.69 43.18
C ARG A 167 25.61 42.20 43.10
N LEU A 168 24.97 42.78 42.08
CA LEU A 168 24.87 44.24 41.91
C LEU A 168 24.18 44.91 43.11
N TYR A 169 23.12 44.29 43.64
CA TYR A 169 22.44 44.81 44.83
C TYR A 169 23.33 44.79 46.08
N VAL A 170 24.11 43.74 46.28
CA VAL A 170 25.10 43.66 47.37
C VAL A 170 26.17 44.74 47.21
N GLU A 171 26.71 44.93 46.01
CA GLU A 171 27.68 46.00 45.73
C GLU A 171 27.12 47.39 46.02
N GLN A 172 25.86 47.67 45.62
CA GLN A 172 25.19 48.95 45.93
C GLN A 172 25.02 49.16 47.44
N LEU A 173 24.66 48.10 48.18
CA LEU A 173 24.56 48.16 49.64
C LEU A 173 25.91 48.41 50.30
N GLU A 174 26.99 47.80 49.80
CA GLU A 174 28.35 48.04 50.28
C GLU A 174 28.80 49.48 50.02
N GLN A 175 28.55 50.01 48.82
CA GLN A 175 28.81 51.41 48.49
C GLN A 175 28.03 52.38 49.40
N ALA A 176 26.75 52.09 49.65
CA ALA A 176 25.92 52.91 50.55
C ALA A 176 26.39 52.84 52.01
N ARG A 177 26.86 51.67 52.48
CA ARG A 177 27.49 51.51 53.80
C ARG A 177 28.77 52.33 53.90
N ALA A 178 29.66 52.21 52.91
CA ALA A 178 30.91 52.98 52.86
C ALA A 178 30.65 54.50 52.88
N ALA A 179 29.65 54.99 52.12
CA ALA A 179 29.26 56.39 52.14
C ALA A 179 28.73 56.85 53.52
N LYS A 180 27.90 56.03 54.18
CA LYS A 180 27.41 56.32 55.53
C LYS A 180 28.52 56.36 56.57
N ASP A 181 29.49 55.45 56.47
CA ASP A 181 30.63 55.40 57.40
C ASP A 181 31.54 56.63 57.22
N MET A 182 31.78 57.07 55.98
CA MET A 182 32.48 58.31 55.68
C MET A 182 31.75 59.54 56.26
N GLN A 183 30.43 59.63 56.11
CA GLN A 183 29.64 60.73 56.67
C GLN A 183 29.66 60.72 58.21
N ARG A 184 29.64 59.52 58.83
CA ARG A 184 29.78 59.38 60.29
C ARG A 184 31.14 59.87 60.79
N GLN A 185 32.22 59.56 60.07
CA GLN A 185 33.56 60.05 60.39
C GLN A 185 33.62 61.58 60.34
N GLN A 186 33.12 62.20 59.27
CA GLN A 186 33.05 63.67 59.15
C GLN A 186 32.24 64.33 60.28
N MET A 187 31.13 63.70 60.69
CA MET A 187 30.31 64.19 61.81
C MET A 187 31.00 64.05 63.15
N TYR A 188 31.78 62.98 63.35
CA TYR A 188 32.56 62.78 64.56
C TYR A 188 33.68 63.83 64.68
N GLU A 189 34.42 64.06 63.59
CA GLU A 189 35.46 65.10 63.51
C GLU A 189 34.90 66.51 63.80
N ARG A 190 33.74 66.86 63.22
CA ARG A 190 33.08 68.15 63.49
C ARG A 190 32.63 68.29 64.94
N LYS A 191 32.14 67.21 65.56
CA LYS A 191 31.71 67.22 66.97
C LYS A 191 32.91 67.34 67.92
N GLU A 192 34.01 66.65 67.64
CA GLU A 192 35.28 66.79 68.36
C GLU A 192 35.80 68.23 68.30
N ALA A 193 35.79 68.85 67.11
CA ALA A 193 36.20 70.25 66.94
C ALA A 193 35.34 71.22 67.77
N ARG A 194 34.00 71.10 67.68
CA ARG A 194 33.07 71.94 68.48
C ARG A 194 33.23 71.76 69.98
N LYS A 195 33.53 70.53 70.45
CA LYS A 195 33.80 70.28 71.87
C LYS A 195 35.06 71.01 72.33
N ARG A 196 36.11 71.06 71.50
CA ARG A 196 37.35 71.78 71.82
C ARG A 196 37.12 73.28 71.92
N GLU A 197 36.31 73.84 71.02
CA GLU A 197 35.90 75.25 71.04
C GLU A 197 35.07 75.58 72.30
N ALA A 198 34.06 74.77 72.62
CA ALA A 198 33.21 74.98 73.80
C ALA A 198 33.97 74.87 75.13
N ILE A 199 34.98 74.00 75.22
CA ILE A 199 35.86 73.92 76.41
C ILE A 199 36.70 75.19 76.56
N ALA A 200 37.14 75.80 75.46
CA ALA A 200 37.88 77.05 75.50
C ALA A 200 37.00 78.22 75.96
N GLU A 201 35.76 78.30 75.47
CA GLU A 201 34.78 79.31 75.88
C GLU A 201 34.39 79.16 77.37
N TYR A 202 34.11 77.94 77.84
CA TYR A 202 33.79 77.70 79.26
C TYR A 202 34.89 78.16 80.22
N ASN A 203 36.17 77.99 79.84
CA ASN A 203 37.29 78.43 80.65
C ASN A 203 37.44 79.97 80.66
N ASN A 204 37.10 80.64 79.57
CA ASN A 204 37.02 82.11 79.52
C ASN A 204 35.83 82.64 80.36
N ASP A 205 34.66 82.02 80.25
CA ASP A 205 33.44 82.46 80.94
C ASP A 205 33.57 82.27 82.46
N ARG A 206 34.20 81.20 82.93
CA ARG A 206 34.47 81.01 84.36
C ARG A 206 35.32 82.13 84.96
N ALA A 207 36.32 82.62 84.22
CA ALA A 207 37.15 83.73 84.67
C ALA A 207 36.35 85.06 84.75
N GLN A 208 35.39 85.26 83.84
CA GLN A 208 34.52 86.44 83.84
C GLN A 208 33.45 86.39 84.94
N VAL A 209 32.97 85.20 85.32
CA VAL A 209 31.96 85.03 86.39
C VAL A 209 32.52 85.34 87.78
N GLU A 210 33.82 85.12 88.04
CA GLU A 210 34.47 85.50 89.31
C GLU A 210 34.58 87.03 89.50
N ASP A 211 34.55 87.81 88.41
CA ASP A 211 34.56 89.28 88.44
C ASP A 211 33.15 89.88 88.59
N ILE A 212 32.12 89.19 88.08
CA ILE A 212 30.71 89.65 88.14
C ILE A 212 30.11 89.45 89.54
N VAL A 213 30.46 88.39 90.27
CA VAL A 213 29.98 88.17 91.65
C VAL A 213 30.38 89.30 92.61
N ARG A 214 31.51 89.99 92.34
CA ARG A 214 31.93 91.18 93.08
C ARG A 214 31.11 92.43 92.77
N GLN A 215 30.48 92.51 91.60
CA GLN A 215 29.65 93.65 91.18
C GLN A 215 28.17 93.50 91.60
N VAL A 216 27.68 92.26 91.80
CA VAL A 216 26.26 91.99 92.12
C VAL A 216 25.86 92.39 93.55
N LEU A 217 26.73 92.31 94.55
CA LEU A 217 26.40 92.74 95.92
C LEU A 217 26.16 94.26 96.06
N ALA A 218 26.57 95.06 95.07
CA ALA A 218 26.42 96.52 95.06
C ALA A 218 25.15 97.01 94.34
N GLN A 219 24.51 96.16 93.52
CA GLN A 219 23.36 96.54 92.68
C GLN A 219 22.00 96.05 93.20
N GLU A 220 21.94 95.14 94.18
CA GLU A 220 20.67 94.59 94.69
C GLU A 220 19.80 95.56 95.51
N ASN A 221 20.30 96.74 95.94
CA ASN A 221 19.51 97.72 96.69
C ASN A 221 18.69 98.69 95.81
N GLU A 222 18.99 98.82 94.52
CA GLU A 222 18.35 99.80 93.63
C GLU A 222 17.18 99.20 92.80
N ASP A 223 17.20 97.89 92.52
CA ASP A 223 16.30 97.28 91.52
C ASP A 223 14.91 96.85 92.04
N LEU A 224 14.71 96.75 93.37
CA LEU A 224 13.41 96.38 93.95
C LEU A 224 12.33 97.47 93.78
N ARG A 225 12.69 98.68 93.35
CA ARG A 225 11.75 99.81 93.21
C ARG A 225 11.19 99.99 91.79
N MET A 226 11.80 99.42 90.75
CA MET A 226 11.48 99.73 89.34
C MET A 226 10.64 98.67 88.60
N GLN A 227 10.42 97.47 89.14
CA GLN A 227 9.73 96.39 88.41
C GLN A 227 8.19 96.41 88.47
N ALA A 228 7.57 97.25 89.30
CA ALA A 228 6.11 97.27 89.43
C ALA A 228 5.38 97.91 88.23
N GLY A 229 6.03 98.84 87.49
CA GLY A 229 5.39 99.56 86.38
C GLY A 229 5.44 98.87 85.01
N LYS A 230 6.48 98.06 84.73
CA LYS A 230 6.68 97.45 83.39
C LYS A 230 5.71 96.32 83.04
N ARG A 231 5.06 95.71 84.06
CA ARG A 231 4.15 94.57 83.87
C ARG A 231 2.80 94.94 83.23
N GLU A 232 2.42 96.22 83.21
CA GLU A 232 1.15 96.67 82.60
C GLU A 232 1.30 97.06 81.12
N GLU A 233 2.49 97.48 80.67
CA GLU A 233 2.77 97.85 79.27
C GLU A 233 2.97 96.61 78.38
N GLU A 234 3.68 95.60 78.87
CA GLU A 234 3.87 94.32 78.17
C GLU A 234 2.54 93.58 77.94
N ARG A 235 1.59 93.72 78.88
CA ARG A 235 0.26 93.10 78.78
C ARG A 235 -0.58 93.71 77.66
N LYS A 236 -0.42 95.02 77.36
CA LYS A 236 -1.09 95.71 76.25
C LYS A 236 -0.46 95.35 74.90
N GLN A 237 0.87 95.21 74.84
CA GLN A 237 1.58 94.80 73.62
C GLN A 237 1.27 93.34 73.21
N ILE A 238 1.06 92.45 74.19
CA ILE A 238 0.65 91.06 73.94
C ILE A 238 -0.76 91.00 73.33
N GLN A 239 -1.71 91.83 73.80
CA GLN A 239 -3.06 91.88 73.22
C GLN A 239 -3.08 92.40 71.78
N GLU A 240 -2.27 93.41 71.46
CA GLU A 240 -2.15 93.95 70.09
C GLU A 240 -1.55 92.90 69.14
N SER A 241 -0.53 92.17 69.60
CA SER A 241 0.13 91.09 68.84
C SER A 241 -0.80 89.90 68.57
N LEU A 242 -1.67 89.57 69.52
CA LEU A 242 -2.69 88.51 69.35
C LEU A 242 -3.77 88.92 68.34
N ARG A 243 -4.17 90.20 68.32
CA ARG A 243 -5.10 90.73 67.30
C ARG A 243 -4.49 90.72 65.91
N GLN A 244 -3.22 91.10 65.77
CA GLN A 244 -2.51 91.06 64.48
C GLN A 244 -2.33 89.63 63.96
N LYS A 245 -2.05 88.65 64.85
CA LYS A 245 -1.99 87.22 64.47
C LYS A 245 -3.36 86.66 64.06
N ALA A 246 -4.45 87.08 64.71
CA ALA A 246 -5.80 86.65 64.36
C ALA A 246 -6.22 87.18 62.97
N LEU A 247 -5.92 88.44 62.66
CA LEU A 247 -6.16 89.05 61.35
C LEU A 247 -5.34 88.38 60.24
N TRP A 248 -4.06 88.08 60.51
CA TRP A 248 -3.20 87.35 59.58
C TRP A 248 -3.71 85.94 59.29
N HIS A 249 -4.16 85.21 60.32
CA HIS A 249 -4.76 83.87 60.13
C HIS A 249 -6.10 83.91 59.39
N GLN A 250 -6.92 84.95 59.56
CA GLN A 250 -8.13 85.13 58.75
C GLN A 250 -7.79 85.38 57.28
N GLN A 251 -6.83 86.28 56.99
CA GLN A 251 -6.39 86.54 55.62
C GLN A 251 -5.75 85.31 54.97
N GLN A 252 -5.00 84.50 55.73
CA GLN A 252 -4.43 83.25 55.23
C GLN A 252 -5.50 82.19 54.94
N LYS A 253 -6.56 82.11 55.76
CA LYS A 253 -7.70 81.23 55.49
C LYS A 253 -8.50 81.66 54.28
N GLU A 254 -8.70 82.96 54.08
CA GLU A 254 -9.38 83.50 52.89
C GLU A 254 -8.56 83.27 51.63
N ALA A 255 -7.23 83.45 51.68
CA ALA A 255 -6.33 83.12 50.56
C ALA A 255 -6.36 81.62 50.22
N SER A 256 -6.28 80.74 51.23
CA SER A 256 -6.40 79.27 51.04
C SER A 256 -7.76 78.90 50.46
N ALA A 257 -8.86 79.51 50.93
CA ALA A 257 -10.19 79.22 50.42
C ALA A 257 -10.37 79.63 48.95
N LEU A 258 -9.72 80.72 48.52
CA LEU A 258 -9.71 81.14 47.12
C LEU A 258 -8.84 80.24 46.24
N GLU A 259 -7.74 79.71 46.77
CA GLU A 259 -6.92 78.71 46.07
C GLU A 259 -7.65 77.36 45.97
N ASP A 260 -8.30 76.92 47.03
CA ASP A 260 -9.12 75.71 47.07
C ASP A 260 -10.32 75.82 46.11
N ALA A 261 -10.95 77.00 46.00
CA ALA A 261 -12.01 77.25 45.03
C ALA A 261 -11.50 77.15 43.58
N LYS A 262 -10.31 77.66 43.27
CA LYS A 262 -9.69 77.52 41.94
C LYS A 262 -9.30 76.07 41.63
N ILE A 263 -8.89 75.30 42.63
CA ILE A 263 -8.59 73.86 42.49
C ILE A 263 -9.88 73.09 42.19
N GLN A 264 -11.00 73.44 42.85
CA GLN A 264 -12.30 72.84 42.59
C GLN A 264 -12.81 73.16 41.18
N GLU A 265 -12.73 74.42 40.73
CA GLU A 265 -13.10 74.80 39.36
C GLU A 265 -12.28 74.04 38.30
N TYR A 266 -10.97 73.85 38.53
CA TYR A 266 -10.13 73.05 37.64
C TYR A 266 -10.47 71.55 37.67
N ALA A 267 -10.80 71.01 38.84
CA ALA A 267 -11.23 69.63 38.99
C ALA A 267 -12.57 69.37 38.28
N ASP A 268 -13.51 70.30 38.38
CA ASP A 268 -14.81 70.25 37.70
C ASP A 268 -14.67 70.34 36.17
N LEU A 269 -13.77 71.20 35.68
CA LEU A 269 -13.45 71.29 34.25
C LEU A 269 -12.80 70.00 33.72
N LYS A 270 -11.92 69.37 34.51
CA LYS A 270 -11.30 68.10 34.15
C LYS A 270 -12.33 66.96 34.14
N ALA A 271 -13.18 66.89 35.17
CA ALA A 271 -14.25 65.91 35.25
C ALA A 271 -15.28 66.08 34.11
N ALA A 272 -15.59 67.32 33.70
CA ALA A 272 -16.45 67.58 32.54
C ALA A 272 -15.81 67.11 31.22
N ARG A 273 -14.50 67.31 31.05
CA ARG A 273 -13.75 66.82 29.88
C ARG A 273 -13.67 65.30 29.85
N ASP A 274 -13.45 64.66 30.99
CA ASP A 274 -13.43 63.20 31.10
C ASP A 274 -14.82 62.62 30.79
N ARG A 275 -15.90 63.24 31.30
CA ARG A 275 -17.28 62.85 30.95
C ARG A 275 -17.60 63.00 29.46
N GLN A 276 -17.10 64.02 28.79
CA GLN A 276 -17.25 64.18 27.34
C GLN A 276 -16.50 63.09 26.57
N LEU A 277 -15.30 62.73 27.00
CA LEU A 277 -14.53 61.63 26.40
C LEU A 277 -15.20 60.27 26.62
N ASP A 278 -15.81 60.06 27.78
CA ASP A 278 -16.56 58.84 28.07
C ASP A 278 -17.84 58.76 27.23
N GLN A 279 -18.57 59.87 27.05
CA GLN A 279 -19.73 59.93 26.16
C GLN A 279 -19.36 59.66 24.69
N GLU A 280 -18.27 60.25 24.18
CA GLU A 280 -17.78 59.96 22.82
C GLU A 280 -17.34 58.49 22.65
N ARG A 281 -16.83 57.85 23.71
CA ARG A 281 -16.49 56.42 23.70
C ARG A 281 -17.73 55.55 23.67
N GLU A 282 -18.73 55.86 24.50
CA GLU A 282 -20.02 55.15 24.54
C GLU A 282 -20.75 55.25 23.20
N GLU A 283 -20.82 56.44 22.58
CA GLU A 283 -21.42 56.63 21.25
C GLU A 283 -20.71 55.78 20.16
N ARG A 284 -19.37 55.74 20.18
CA ARG A 284 -18.59 54.89 19.27
C ARG A 284 -18.80 53.40 19.53
N GLU A 285 -18.96 52.99 20.78
CA GLU A 285 -19.30 51.61 21.12
C GLU A 285 -20.72 51.24 20.68
N GLU A 286 -21.69 52.15 20.81
CA GLU A 286 -23.05 51.96 20.33
C GLU A 286 -23.10 51.85 18.80
N GLU A 287 -22.35 52.67 18.07
CA GLU A 287 -22.21 52.54 16.61
C GLU A 287 -21.60 51.19 16.21
N LYS A 288 -20.53 50.75 16.91
CA LYS A 288 -19.95 49.42 16.70
C LYS A 288 -20.94 48.30 16.99
N ARG A 289 -21.75 48.43 18.05
CA ARG A 289 -22.82 47.47 18.39
C ARG A 289 -23.91 47.44 17.32
N ARG A 290 -24.30 48.59 16.75
CA ARG A 290 -25.27 48.66 15.64
C ARG A 290 -24.73 47.98 14.39
N VAL A 291 -23.48 48.27 14.00
CA VAL A 291 -22.83 47.62 12.85
C VAL A 291 -22.70 46.12 13.06
N LEU A 292 -22.33 45.68 14.26
CA LEU A 292 -22.24 44.25 14.58
C LEU A 292 -23.61 43.56 14.50
N LYS A 293 -24.68 44.23 14.96
CA LYS A 293 -26.05 43.73 14.88
C LYS A 293 -26.54 43.63 13.44
N GLU A 294 -26.22 44.60 12.59
CA GLU A 294 -26.51 44.56 11.16
C GLU A 294 -25.72 43.45 10.44
N LEU A 295 -24.43 43.27 10.76
CA LEU A 295 -23.61 42.19 10.22
C LEU A 295 -24.13 40.81 10.63
N SER A 296 -24.57 40.68 11.88
CA SER A 296 -25.19 39.46 12.41
C SER A 296 -26.51 39.14 11.71
N ARG A 297 -27.33 40.18 11.44
CA ARG A 297 -28.57 40.03 10.67
C ARG A 297 -28.31 39.59 9.24
N GLN A 298 -27.35 40.21 8.56
CA GLN A 298 -26.96 39.83 7.19
C GLN A 298 -26.42 38.40 7.13
N LYS A 299 -25.66 37.96 8.15
CA LYS A 299 -25.17 36.59 8.23
C LYS A 299 -26.33 35.59 8.36
N LEU A 300 -27.27 35.86 9.26
CA LEU A 300 -28.47 35.02 9.44
C LEU A 300 -29.34 34.97 8.18
N GLU A 301 -29.51 36.09 7.47
CA GLU A 301 -30.24 36.14 6.19
C GLU A 301 -29.54 35.33 5.08
N ARG A 302 -28.20 35.29 5.06
CA ARG A 302 -27.44 34.44 4.13
C ARG A 302 -27.55 32.97 4.48
N GLU A 303 -27.37 32.62 5.75
CA GLU A 303 -27.52 31.24 6.24
C GLU A 303 -28.96 30.72 6.02
N ALA A 304 -29.98 31.57 6.12
CA ALA A 304 -31.37 31.22 5.80
C ALA A 304 -31.55 30.90 4.31
N LYS A 305 -31.01 31.75 3.41
CA LYS A 305 -31.07 31.53 1.96
C LYS A 305 -30.29 30.28 1.52
N GLU A 306 -29.17 29.99 2.15
CA GLU A 306 -28.40 28.77 1.89
C GLU A 306 -29.17 27.51 2.31
N LYS A 307 -29.87 27.56 3.45
CA LYS A 307 -30.75 26.48 3.89
C LYS A 307 -31.95 26.30 2.96
N GLU A 308 -32.59 27.38 2.52
CA GLU A 308 -33.68 27.32 1.54
C GLU A 308 -33.20 26.74 0.20
N TYR A 309 -31.99 27.09 -0.25
CA TYR A 309 -31.39 26.53 -1.46
C TYR A 309 -31.06 25.04 -1.31
N GLN A 310 -30.55 24.61 -0.15
CA GLN A 310 -30.30 23.19 0.14
C GLN A 310 -31.60 22.39 0.19
N GLN A 311 -32.65 22.94 0.81
CA GLN A 311 -33.98 22.31 0.83
C GLN A 311 -34.54 22.13 -0.58
N LEU A 312 -34.43 23.14 -1.45
CA LEU A 312 -34.84 23.04 -2.86
C LEU A 312 -34.05 21.98 -3.64
N LEU A 313 -32.77 21.79 -3.32
CA LEU A 313 -31.93 20.77 -3.95
C LEU A 313 -32.31 19.35 -3.47
N ASP A 314 -32.57 19.21 -2.18
CA ASP A 314 -33.02 17.96 -1.57
C ASP A 314 -34.40 17.55 -2.10
N ASP A 315 -35.33 18.52 -2.25
CA ASP A 315 -36.66 18.31 -2.84
C ASP A 315 -36.54 17.88 -4.32
N LEU A 316 -35.67 18.51 -5.11
CA LEU A 316 -35.41 18.11 -6.50
C LEU A 316 -34.86 16.68 -6.57
N HIS A 317 -33.93 16.31 -5.68
CA HIS A 317 -33.39 14.96 -5.63
C HIS A 317 -34.44 13.91 -5.21
N LEU A 318 -35.37 14.28 -4.33
CA LEU A 318 -36.50 13.43 -3.96
C LEU A 318 -37.42 13.21 -5.16
N ASP A 319 -37.78 14.27 -5.86
CA ASP A 319 -38.63 14.25 -7.05
C ASP A 319 -38.01 13.42 -8.19
N GLU A 320 -36.71 13.58 -8.46
CA GLU A 320 -35.97 12.79 -9.44
C GLU A 320 -36.00 11.29 -9.10
N LYS A 321 -35.85 10.96 -7.81
CA LYS A 321 -35.90 9.58 -7.33
C LYS A 321 -37.31 8.98 -7.46
N GLU A 322 -38.35 9.75 -7.13
CA GLU A 322 -39.74 9.33 -7.29
C GLU A 322 -40.13 9.13 -8.77
N GLU A 323 -39.68 10.00 -9.67
CA GLU A 323 -39.89 9.84 -11.12
C GLU A 323 -39.17 8.60 -11.66
N LEU A 324 -37.96 8.30 -11.16
CA LEU A 324 -37.25 7.08 -11.52
C LEU A 324 -37.97 5.82 -11.04
N GLU A 325 -38.48 5.80 -9.82
CA GLU A 325 -39.28 4.68 -9.32
C GLU A 325 -40.60 4.53 -10.08
N ARG A 326 -41.30 5.64 -10.39
CA ARG A 326 -42.50 5.61 -11.25
C ARG A 326 -42.22 5.04 -12.64
N ARG A 327 -41.07 5.37 -13.25
CA ARG A 327 -40.62 4.80 -14.53
C ARG A 327 -40.30 3.31 -14.42
N LYS A 328 -39.65 2.88 -13.34
CA LYS A 328 -39.38 1.45 -13.08
C LYS A 328 -40.68 0.67 -12.92
N GLU A 329 -41.61 1.16 -12.11
CA GLU A 329 -42.91 0.52 -11.92
C GLU A 329 -43.72 0.46 -13.23
N ALA A 330 -43.69 1.53 -14.03
CA ALA A 330 -44.34 1.53 -15.34
C ALA A 330 -43.71 0.50 -16.29
N ALA A 331 -42.37 0.39 -16.31
CA ALA A 331 -41.66 -0.61 -17.09
C ALA A 331 -41.93 -2.05 -16.61
N GLU A 332 -42.05 -2.28 -15.30
CA GLU A 332 -42.45 -3.58 -14.75
C GLU A 332 -43.90 -3.93 -15.07
N ARG A 333 -44.80 -2.94 -15.02
CA ARG A 333 -46.20 -3.13 -15.44
C ARG A 333 -46.29 -3.47 -16.92
N GLN A 334 -45.50 -2.80 -17.76
CA GLN A 334 -45.42 -3.09 -19.19
C GLN A 334 -44.83 -4.48 -19.46
N LYS A 335 -43.72 -4.86 -18.81
CA LYS A 335 -43.17 -6.22 -18.91
C LYS A 335 -44.17 -7.29 -18.49
N LYS A 336 -44.91 -7.09 -17.39
CA LYS A 336 -45.96 -8.02 -16.96
C LYS A 336 -47.10 -8.14 -17.97
N GLN A 337 -47.43 -7.06 -18.69
CA GLN A 337 -48.40 -7.10 -19.78
C GLN A 337 -47.83 -7.84 -20.99
N ASP A 338 -46.60 -7.54 -21.40
CA ASP A 338 -45.91 -8.20 -22.51
C ASP A 338 -45.74 -9.70 -22.25
N ASP A 339 -45.36 -10.10 -21.03
CA ASP A 339 -45.23 -11.50 -20.61
C ASP A 339 -46.59 -12.22 -20.62
N LYS A 340 -47.67 -11.54 -20.21
CA LYS A 340 -49.03 -12.09 -20.26
C LYS A 340 -49.52 -12.25 -21.69
N GLU A 341 -49.24 -11.28 -22.56
CA GLU A 341 -49.56 -11.37 -23.99
C GLU A 341 -48.73 -12.46 -24.69
N ALA A 342 -47.44 -12.59 -24.36
CA ALA A 342 -46.57 -13.64 -24.87
C ALA A 342 -47.05 -15.03 -24.41
N MET A 343 -47.48 -15.16 -23.15
CA MET A 343 -48.07 -16.40 -22.62
C MET A 343 -49.37 -16.77 -23.35
N LEU A 344 -50.25 -15.80 -23.61
CA LEU A 344 -51.48 -16.01 -24.36
C LEU A 344 -51.18 -16.40 -25.83
N ARG A 345 -50.25 -15.71 -26.49
CA ARG A 345 -49.82 -16.07 -27.86
C ARG A 345 -49.19 -17.46 -27.93
N ALA A 346 -48.40 -17.85 -26.92
CA ALA A 346 -47.82 -19.19 -26.83
C ALA A 346 -48.90 -20.26 -26.61
N PHE A 347 -49.89 -19.97 -25.77
CA PHE A 347 -51.05 -20.84 -25.55
C PHE A 347 -51.88 -21.00 -26.83
N ASP A 348 -52.18 -19.90 -27.53
CA ASP A 348 -52.91 -19.92 -28.80
C ASP A 348 -52.14 -20.67 -29.89
N ALA A 349 -50.82 -20.48 -29.97
CA ALA A 349 -49.96 -21.22 -30.89
C ALA A 349 -49.93 -22.73 -30.57
N GLN A 350 -49.84 -23.09 -29.29
CA GLN A 350 -49.90 -24.49 -28.84
C GLN A 350 -51.27 -25.12 -29.14
N MET A 351 -52.35 -24.38 -28.94
CA MET A 351 -53.71 -24.84 -29.23
C MET A 351 -53.95 -24.97 -30.73
N ALA A 352 -53.46 -24.03 -31.55
CA ALA A 352 -53.49 -24.11 -33.00
C ALA A 352 -52.67 -25.29 -33.53
N GLU A 353 -51.49 -25.55 -32.97
CA GLU A 353 -50.68 -26.73 -33.32
C GLU A 353 -51.38 -28.03 -32.92
N LYS A 354 -52.00 -28.07 -31.72
CA LYS A 354 -52.78 -29.21 -31.24
C LYS A 354 -54.01 -29.46 -32.11
N GLU A 355 -54.70 -28.42 -32.55
CA GLU A 355 -55.79 -28.53 -33.51
C GLU A 355 -55.30 -28.99 -34.89
N ARG A 356 -54.15 -28.48 -35.37
CA ARG A 356 -53.56 -28.92 -36.63
C ARG A 356 -53.21 -30.40 -36.58
N ARG A 357 -52.54 -30.85 -35.50
CA ARG A 357 -52.26 -32.26 -35.23
C ARG A 357 -53.53 -33.09 -35.10
N ARG A 358 -54.59 -32.56 -34.48
CA ARG A 358 -55.89 -33.24 -34.39
C ARG A 358 -56.56 -33.37 -35.76
N ARG A 359 -56.49 -32.35 -36.62
CA ARG A 359 -57.02 -32.39 -37.99
C ARG A 359 -56.20 -33.33 -38.88
N GLU A 360 -54.88 -33.31 -38.75
CA GLU A 360 -53.97 -34.25 -39.42
C GLU A 360 -54.25 -35.70 -38.95
N ALA A 361 -54.41 -35.91 -37.64
CA ALA A 361 -54.78 -37.20 -37.07
C ALA A 361 -56.17 -37.66 -37.50
N GLN A 362 -57.16 -36.75 -37.57
CA GLN A 362 -58.50 -37.07 -38.07
C GLN A 362 -58.51 -37.34 -39.59
N ALA A 363 -57.69 -36.65 -40.37
CA ALA A 363 -57.52 -36.92 -41.80
C ALA A 363 -56.84 -38.28 -42.02
N GLN A 364 -55.81 -38.59 -41.24
CA GLN A 364 -55.17 -39.90 -41.22
C GLN A 364 -56.11 -40.98 -40.71
N GLU A 365 -56.95 -40.71 -39.70
CA GLU A 365 -57.94 -41.64 -39.18
C GLU A 365 -59.07 -41.86 -40.19
N GLN A 366 -59.47 -40.85 -40.97
CA GLN A 366 -60.44 -41.01 -42.06
C GLN A 366 -59.85 -41.78 -43.24
N GLN A 367 -58.60 -41.53 -43.62
CA GLN A 367 -57.87 -42.32 -44.61
C GLN A 367 -57.73 -43.76 -44.13
N TYR A 368 -57.29 -43.97 -42.88
CA TYR A 368 -57.20 -45.28 -42.26
C TYR A 368 -58.56 -45.97 -42.13
N ARG A 369 -59.66 -45.24 -41.89
CA ARG A 369 -61.02 -45.80 -41.82
C ARG A 369 -61.57 -46.15 -43.19
N GLN A 370 -61.20 -45.43 -44.24
CA GLN A 370 -61.49 -45.78 -45.64
C GLN A 370 -60.65 -46.98 -46.08
N ASP A 371 -59.37 -47.02 -45.74
CA ASP A 371 -58.46 -48.14 -45.99
C ASP A 371 -58.88 -49.39 -45.21
N LEU A 372 -59.34 -49.24 -43.96
CA LEU A 372 -59.85 -50.32 -43.13
C LEU A 372 -61.22 -50.83 -43.61
N LEU A 373 -62.10 -49.96 -44.11
CA LEU A 373 -63.36 -50.37 -44.74
C LEU A 373 -63.12 -51.10 -46.07
N ALA A 374 -62.13 -50.66 -46.86
CA ALA A 374 -61.69 -51.36 -48.06
C ALA A 374 -61.04 -52.71 -47.74
N HIS A 375 -60.17 -52.76 -46.71
CA HIS A 375 -59.56 -54.00 -46.23
C HIS A 375 -60.57 -54.97 -45.62
N LEU A 376 -61.58 -54.49 -44.90
CA LEU A 376 -62.64 -55.32 -44.31
C LEU A 376 -63.62 -55.84 -45.37
N ALA A 377 -63.82 -55.12 -46.47
CA ALA A 377 -64.59 -55.60 -47.62
C ALA A 377 -63.82 -56.69 -48.39
N GLU A 378 -62.49 -56.58 -48.49
CA GLU A 378 -61.63 -57.62 -49.07
C GLU A 378 -61.46 -58.84 -48.14
N GLN A 379 -61.45 -58.64 -46.81
CA GLN A 379 -61.29 -59.72 -45.83
C GLN A 379 -62.59 -60.48 -45.52
N ASN A 380 -63.78 -59.88 -45.71
CA ASN A 380 -65.06 -60.60 -45.54
C ASN A 380 -65.33 -61.66 -46.64
N ARG A 381 -64.58 -61.65 -47.75
CA ARG A 381 -64.68 -62.69 -48.80
C ARG A 381 -63.73 -63.87 -48.57
N LEU A 382 -62.83 -63.79 -47.58
CA LEU A 382 -61.80 -64.79 -47.28
C LEU A 382 -61.62 -65.02 -45.76
N GLU A 383 -62.71 -64.97 -44.99
CA GLU A 383 -62.75 -65.41 -43.58
C GLU A 383 -63.84 -66.48 -43.36
N GLN A 384 -63.73 -67.61 -44.07
CA GLN A 384 -64.00 -68.91 -43.46
C GLN A 384 -62.68 -69.69 -43.46
N MET A 385 -62.26 -70.10 -42.26
CA MET A 385 -60.96 -70.72 -41.90
C MET A 385 -59.84 -69.73 -41.59
N ASN A 386 -59.63 -69.43 -40.29
CA ASN A 386 -58.33 -69.60 -39.59
C ASN A 386 -58.30 -68.91 -38.20
N GLU A 387 -58.97 -69.51 -37.22
CA GLU A 387 -58.90 -69.11 -35.80
C GLU A 387 -57.51 -69.31 -35.15
N GLN A 388 -56.63 -70.10 -35.77
CA GLN A 388 -55.27 -70.30 -35.28
C GLN A 388 -54.30 -69.14 -35.59
N LYS A 389 -54.54 -68.36 -36.65
CA LYS A 389 -53.68 -67.21 -37.00
C LYS A 389 -53.90 -65.97 -36.13
N ARG A 390 -55.11 -65.81 -35.56
CA ARG A 390 -55.40 -64.71 -34.60
C ARG A 390 -54.64 -64.87 -33.28
N ARG A 391 -54.50 -66.09 -32.76
CA ARG A 391 -53.70 -66.37 -31.55
C ARG A 391 -52.21 -66.09 -31.74
N MET A 392 -51.64 -66.49 -32.88
CA MET A 392 -50.23 -66.22 -33.21
C MET A 392 -49.96 -64.71 -33.36
N LYS A 393 -50.80 -63.97 -34.09
CA LYS A 393 -50.63 -62.51 -34.26
C LYS A 393 -50.83 -61.71 -32.97
N LEU A 394 -51.79 -62.10 -32.12
CA LEU A 394 -51.95 -61.48 -30.79
C LEU A 394 -50.74 -61.76 -29.89
N GLN A 395 -50.17 -62.96 -29.94
CA GLN A 395 -48.93 -63.28 -29.22
C GLN A 395 -47.72 -62.51 -29.77
N GLU A 396 -47.63 -62.32 -31.09
CA GLU A 396 -46.60 -61.49 -31.72
C GLU A 396 -46.74 -60.01 -31.34
N HIS A 397 -47.96 -59.47 -31.33
CA HIS A 397 -48.22 -58.10 -30.87
C HIS A 397 -47.99 -57.92 -29.36
N MET A 398 -48.36 -58.89 -28.53
CA MET A 398 -48.05 -58.85 -27.09
C MET A 398 -46.54 -58.90 -26.85
N ARG A 399 -45.80 -59.74 -27.57
CA ARG A 399 -44.32 -59.75 -27.52
C ARG A 399 -43.70 -58.44 -28.02
N GLN A 400 -44.28 -57.81 -29.03
CA GLN A 400 -43.82 -56.50 -29.52
C GLN A 400 -44.10 -55.39 -28.50
N VAL A 401 -45.26 -55.41 -27.84
CA VAL A 401 -45.59 -54.45 -26.77
C VAL A 401 -44.71 -54.67 -25.53
N GLU A 402 -44.46 -55.92 -25.15
CA GLU A 402 -43.53 -56.25 -24.06
C GLU A 402 -42.10 -55.78 -24.38
N LYS A 403 -41.61 -56.00 -25.60
CA LYS A 403 -40.32 -55.45 -26.05
C LYS A 403 -40.27 -53.93 -26.00
N LEU A 404 -41.33 -53.24 -26.44
CA LEU A 404 -41.40 -51.78 -26.35
C LEU A 404 -41.44 -51.27 -24.90
N ILE A 405 -42.03 -52.04 -23.98
CA ILE A 405 -42.04 -51.72 -22.54
C ILE A 405 -40.65 -51.97 -21.92
N GLU A 406 -39.97 -53.05 -22.31
CA GLU A 406 -38.61 -53.38 -21.90
C GLU A 406 -37.61 -52.34 -22.42
N GLU A 407 -37.63 -52.01 -23.71
CA GLU A 407 -36.82 -50.95 -24.32
C GLU A 407 -37.07 -49.61 -23.63
N ARG A 408 -38.33 -49.27 -23.29
CA ARG A 408 -38.64 -48.03 -22.55
C ARG A 408 -38.11 -48.04 -21.11
N ARG A 409 -38.08 -49.20 -20.44
CA ARG A 409 -37.49 -49.35 -19.11
C ARG A 409 -35.97 -49.23 -19.16
N GLU A 410 -35.33 -49.88 -20.14
CA GLU A 410 -33.88 -49.78 -20.38
C GLU A 410 -33.47 -48.33 -20.68
N MET A 411 -34.21 -47.62 -21.53
CA MET A 411 -33.96 -46.20 -21.82
C MET A 411 -34.09 -45.33 -20.56
N PHE A 412 -35.08 -45.58 -19.71
CA PHE A 412 -35.27 -44.82 -18.46
C PHE A 412 -34.20 -45.15 -17.40
N GLU A 413 -33.76 -46.41 -17.32
CA GLU A 413 -32.68 -46.82 -16.44
C GLU A 413 -31.33 -46.26 -16.91
N ALA A 414 -31.09 -46.23 -18.22
CA ALA A 414 -29.93 -45.59 -18.83
C ALA A 414 -29.91 -44.08 -18.55
N GLU A 415 -31.03 -43.37 -18.77
CA GLU A 415 -31.15 -41.93 -18.50
C GLU A 415 -30.91 -41.61 -17.01
N ARG A 416 -31.44 -42.45 -16.10
CA ARG A 416 -31.19 -42.31 -14.66
C ARG A 416 -29.74 -42.62 -14.27
N ALA A 417 -29.10 -43.59 -14.93
CA ALA A 417 -27.69 -43.90 -14.71
C ALA A 417 -26.81 -42.74 -15.18
N GLU A 418 -27.07 -42.19 -16.36
CA GLU A 418 -26.40 -41.00 -16.90
C GLU A 418 -26.58 -39.78 -15.98
N GLU A 419 -27.78 -39.57 -15.44
CA GLU A 419 -28.04 -38.48 -14.49
C GLU A 419 -27.24 -38.65 -13.19
N ARG A 420 -27.15 -39.88 -12.67
CA ARG A 420 -26.34 -40.19 -11.47
C ARG A 420 -24.85 -39.98 -11.73
N GLU A 421 -24.35 -40.44 -12.88
CA GLU A 421 -22.97 -40.21 -13.27
C GLU A 421 -22.66 -38.72 -13.44
N ALA A 422 -23.57 -37.96 -14.08
CA ALA A 422 -23.42 -36.52 -14.22
C ALA A 422 -23.35 -35.82 -12.84
N ARG A 423 -24.24 -36.20 -11.90
CA ARG A 423 -24.19 -35.70 -10.53
C ARG A 423 -22.90 -36.08 -9.81
N GLN A 424 -22.42 -37.31 -9.95
CA GLN A 424 -21.15 -37.74 -9.36
C GLN A 424 -19.96 -36.97 -9.92
N ARG A 425 -19.94 -36.71 -11.23
CA ARG A 425 -18.91 -35.87 -11.87
C ARG A 425 -18.92 -34.46 -11.34
N LEU A 426 -20.11 -33.85 -11.18
CA LEU A 426 -20.23 -32.50 -10.60
C LEU A 426 -19.74 -32.45 -9.15
N VAL A 427 -20.11 -33.44 -8.32
CA VAL A 427 -19.64 -33.53 -6.93
C VAL A 427 -18.11 -33.70 -6.89
N ALA A 428 -17.55 -34.58 -7.72
CA ALA A 428 -16.10 -34.77 -7.79
C ALA A 428 -15.38 -33.49 -8.25
N GLU A 429 -15.91 -32.77 -9.23
CA GLU A 429 -15.37 -31.48 -9.67
C GLU A 429 -15.43 -30.40 -8.57
N GLU A 430 -16.50 -30.38 -7.78
CA GLU A 430 -16.62 -29.48 -6.62
C GLU A 430 -15.64 -29.84 -5.51
N GLU A 431 -15.47 -31.13 -5.20
CA GLU A 431 -14.50 -31.62 -4.22
C GLU A 431 -13.05 -31.30 -4.66
N GLU A 432 -12.72 -31.48 -5.95
CA GLU A 432 -11.42 -31.09 -6.50
C GLU A 432 -11.17 -29.58 -6.36
N LYS A 433 -12.19 -28.75 -6.68
CA LYS A 433 -12.10 -27.29 -6.50
C LYS A 433 -11.89 -26.92 -5.04
N GLN A 434 -12.64 -27.54 -4.13
CA GLN A 434 -12.49 -27.32 -2.69
C GLN A 434 -11.11 -27.72 -2.18
N ALA A 435 -10.56 -28.86 -2.64
CA ALA A 435 -9.22 -29.30 -2.28
C ALA A 435 -8.14 -28.31 -2.73
N VAL A 436 -8.26 -27.77 -3.95
CA VAL A 436 -7.36 -26.71 -4.46
C VAL A 436 -7.46 -25.45 -3.60
N VAL A 437 -8.68 -25.04 -3.24
CA VAL A 437 -8.91 -23.87 -2.38
C VAL A 437 -8.30 -24.09 -0.99
N GLU A 438 -8.46 -25.26 -0.38
CA GLU A 438 -7.89 -25.57 0.94
C GLU A 438 -6.36 -25.60 0.91
N GLN A 439 -5.74 -26.17 -0.13
CA GLN A 439 -4.29 -26.17 -0.30
C GLN A 439 -3.72 -24.75 -0.43
N GLU A 440 -4.38 -23.90 -1.24
CA GLU A 440 -3.98 -22.51 -1.42
C GLU A 440 -4.21 -21.68 -0.16
N ARG A 441 -5.29 -21.95 0.57
CA ARG A 441 -5.56 -21.36 1.87
C ARG A 441 -4.43 -21.65 2.85
N GLN A 442 -4.02 -22.91 2.97
CA GLN A 442 -2.89 -23.31 3.81
C GLN A 442 -1.58 -22.66 3.37
N ARG A 443 -1.32 -22.60 2.05
CA ARG A 443 -0.15 -21.93 1.49
C ARG A 443 -0.10 -20.45 1.87
N LEU A 444 -1.17 -19.70 1.66
CA LEU A 444 -1.25 -18.27 2.00
C LEU A 444 -1.04 -18.04 3.50
N LEU A 445 -1.61 -18.89 4.35
CA LEU A 445 -1.43 -18.80 5.80
C LEU A 445 0.02 -19.08 6.23
N ARG A 446 0.71 -20.04 5.60
CA ARG A 446 2.13 -20.32 5.83
C ARG A 446 3.04 -19.18 5.37
N GLU A 447 2.80 -18.63 4.18
CA GLU A 447 3.55 -17.49 3.64
C GLU A 447 3.40 -16.25 4.53
N HIS A 448 2.24 -16.08 5.17
CA HIS A 448 1.94 -14.95 6.05
C HIS A 448 2.02 -15.25 7.54
N ALA A 449 2.72 -16.33 7.94
CA ALA A 449 2.80 -16.74 9.33
C ALA A 449 3.48 -15.70 10.25
N GLU A 450 4.35 -14.85 9.71
CA GLU A 450 4.96 -13.72 10.43
C GLU A 450 3.94 -12.69 10.95
N LEU A 451 2.75 -12.64 10.34
CA LEU A 451 1.70 -11.68 10.67
C LEU A 451 0.76 -12.22 11.76
N MET A 452 1.06 -13.37 12.37
CA MET A 452 0.21 -14.04 13.37
C MET A 452 -0.33 -13.08 14.45
N ALA A 453 0.52 -12.18 14.98
CA ALA A 453 0.13 -11.23 16.02
C ALA A 453 -0.83 -10.11 15.54
N PHE A 454 -0.94 -9.90 14.24
CA PHE A 454 -1.69 -8.81 13.61
C PHE A 454 -2.89 -9.29 12.79
N LEU A 455 -3.22 -10.59 12.85
CA LEU A 455 -4.33 -11.17 12.11
C LEU A 455 -5.70 -10.64 12.60
N PRO A 456 -6.58 -10.17 11.70
CA PRO A 456 -7.94 -9.81 12.04
C PRO A 456 -8.76 -11.00 12.57
N LYS A 457 -9.82 -10.70 13.34
CA LYS A 457 -10.77 -11.72 13.80
C LYS A 457 -11.43 -12.42 12.60
N GLY A 458 -11.64 -13.73 12.70
CA GLY A 458 -12.27 -14.52 11.63
C GLY A 458 -11.38 -14.81 10.42
N THR A 459 -10.05 -14.69 10.56
CA THR A 459 -9.10 -15.11 9.53
C THR A 459 -8.96 -16.64 9.47
N LEU A 460 -9.00 -17.32 10.63
CA LEU A 460 -8.90 -18.77 10.76
C LEU A 460 -10.29 -19.40 10.77
N LYS A 461 -10.48 -20.45 9.97
CA LYS A 461 -11.72 -21.23 9.87
C LYS A 461 -11.63 -22.52 10.69
N LYS A 462 -10.50 -23.24 10.58
CA LYS A 462 -10.27 -24.52 11.25
C LYS A 462 -9.22 -24.36 12.37
N PRO A 463 -9.34 -25.09 13.49
CA PRO A 463 -8.33 -25.06 14.55
C PRO A 463 -6.96 -25.60 14.09
N SER A 464 -6.94 -26.50 13.09
CA SER A 464 -5.70 -27.00 12.48
C SER A 464 -4.89 -25.91 11.77
N GLU A 465 -5.53 -24.84 11.28
CA GLU A 465 -4.85 -23.71 10.64
C GLU A 465 -4.01 -22.92 11.65
N LEU A 466 -4.43 -22.88 12.91
CA LEU A 466 -3.66 -22.20 13.97
C LEU A 466 -2.33 -22.91 14.22
N ASN A 467 -2.35 -24.24 14.29
CA ASN A 467 -1.13 -25.05 14.46
C ASN A 467 -0.18 -24.87 13.27
N LEU A 468 -0.72 -24.89 12.05
CA LEU A 468 0.03 -24.68 10.82
C LEU A 468 0.78 -23.34 10.81
N ILE A 469 0.12 -22.27 11.28
CA ILE A 469 0.70 -20.94 11.35
C ILE A 469 1.74 -20.86 12.47
N HIS A 470 1.52 -21.53 13.60
CA HIS A 470 2.52 -21.62 14.66
C HIS A 470 3.80 -22.32 14.20
N GLU A 471 3.67 -23.48 13.56
CA GLU A 471 4.80 -24.22 12.99
C GLU A 471 5.56 -23.37 11.95
N ALA A 472 4.85 -22.79 10.99
CA ALA A 472 5.46 -21.93 9.98
C ALA A 472 6.12 -20.68 10.59
N ALA A 473 5.52 -20.06 11.61
CA ALA A 473 6.11 -18.91 12.29
C ALA A 473 7.35 -19.27 13.12
N GLU A 474 7.46 -20.51 13.62
CA GLU A 474 8.67 -21.02 14.23
C GLU A 474 9.76 -21.31 13.20
N GLU A 475 9.42 -21.92 12.06
CA GLU A 475 10.34 -22.14 10.95
C GLU A 475 10.92 -20.83 10.42
N HIS A 476 10.08 -19.82 10.17
CA HIS A 476 10.53 -18.49 9.76
C HIS A 476 11.44 -17.82 10.79
N ARG A 477 11.17 -18.01 12.09
CA ARG A 477 12.07 -17.51 13.15
C ARG A 477 13.41 -18.25 13.14
N ARG A 478 13.42 -19.57 12.99
CA ARG A 478 14.66 -20.37 12.91
C ARG A 478 15.49 -19.96 11.69
N LEU A 479 14.86 -19.78 10.52
CA LEU A 479 15.53 -19.34 9.29
C LEU A 479 16.09 -17.92 9.38
N ARG A 480 15.48 -17.02 10.15
CA ARG A 480 16.00 -15.66 10.38
C ARG A 480 17.17 -15.59 11.36
N HIS A 481 17.31 -16.59 12.22
CA HIS A 481 18.38 -16.66 13.21
C HIS A 481 19.60 -17.47 12.74
N MET A 482 19.46 -18.22 11.63
CA MET A 482 20.59 -18.77 10.86
C MET A 482 21.09 -17.73 9.87
#